data_AF-A0A2U1C1C9-F1
#
_entry.id   AF-A0A2U1C1C9-F1
#
_cell.length_a   1.000
_cell.length_b   1.000
_cell.length_c   1.000
_cell.angle_alpha   90.00
_cell.angle_beta   90.00
_cell.angle_gamma   90.00
#
_symmetry.space_group_name_H-M   'P 1'
#
loop_
_entity.id
_entity.type
_entity.pdbx_description
1 polymer ?
#
loop_
_entity_poly.entity_id
_entity_poly.type
_entity_poly.pdbx_seq_one_letter_code
_entity_poly.pdbx_strand_id
1 'polypeptide(L)'
;MLTVKPMPLADANGFVAEHHRHHKPVRGHKFSLGCMANGHLVGVAIVGRPVSRYLDDGLTLEVNRLCTDGTKNACSFLYGAAARAAKVLGYHRIVTYILDTESGVSLRASGWRCAGLAGGREWTGKRRPPEPLYPAQMKYRYEKALR
;
A
#
# COMPACT_ATOMS: atom_id res chain seq x y z
N MET A 1 -14.01 -3.05 -17.67
CA MET A 1 -12.72 -3.78 -17.48
C MET A 1 -11.78 -2.88 -16.70
N LEU A 2 -10.99 -3.43 -15.77
CA LEU A 2 -9.98 -2.67 -15.04
C LEU A 2 -8.62 -2.80 -15.74
N THR A 3 -7.92 -1.68 -15.92
CA THR A 3 -6.57 -1.67 -16.50
C THR A 3 -5.59 -0.94 -15.59
N VAL A 4 -4.30 -1.28 -15.71
CA VAL A 4 -3.23 -0.64 -14.95
C VAL A 4 -2.61 0.48 -15.77
N LYS A 5 -2.31 1.60 -15.13
CA LYS A 5 -1.60 2.73 -15.73
C LYS A 5 -0.39 3.11 -14.85
N PRO A 6 0.82 3.34 -15.39
CA PRO A 6 1.90 3.93 -14.60
C PRO A 6 1.51 5.34 -14.16
N MET A 7 1.81 5.70 -12.92
CA MET A 7 1.43 7.00 -12.36
C MET A 7 2.64 7.75 -11.81
N PRO A 8 2.81 9.04 -12.13
CA PRO A 8 3.70 9.92 -11.39
C PRO A 8 3.32 9.96 -9.90
N LEU A 9 4.30 10.11 -9.01
CA LEU A 9 4.05 10.21 -7.57
C LEU A 9 3.13 11.39 -7.24
N ALA A 10 3.31 12.52 -7.89
CA ALA A 10 2.51 13.73 -7.68
C ALA A 10 1.02 13.47 -7.94
N ASP A 11 0.70 12.86 -9.08
CA ASP A 11 -0.68 12.54 -9.46
C ASP A 11 -1.31 11.49 -8.53
N ALA A 12 -0.54 10.46 -8.15
CA ALA A 12 -1.01 9.46 -7.20
C ALA A 12 -1.29 10.08 -5.81
N ASN A 13 -0.43 10.99 -5.36
CA ASN A 13 -0.63 11.75 -4.14
C ASN A 13 -1.82 12.70 -4.23
N GLY A 14 -2.08 13.30 -5.40
CA GLY A 14 -3.27 14.11 -5.66
C GLY A 14 -4.55 13.31 -5.42
N PHE A 15 -4.64 12.11 -6.01
CA PHE A 15 -5.77 11.21 -5.79
C PHE A 15 -5.94 10.82 -4.31
N VAL A 16 -4.82 10.50 -3.62
CA VAL A 16 -4.83 10.19 -2.19
C VAL A 16 -5.34 11.38 -1.36
N ALA A 17 -4.90 12.60 -1.66
CA ALA A 17 -5.32 13.78 -0.92
C ALA A 17 -6.83 14.04 -1.03
N GLU A 18 -7.41 13.76 -2.20
CA GLU A 18 -8.85 13.93 -2.45
C GLU A 18 -9.70 12.82 -1.80
N HIS A 19 -9.23 11.57 -1.82
CA HIS A 19 -10.07 10.41 -1.46
C HIS A 19 -9.70 9.73 -0.13
N HIS A 20 -8.50 9.94 0.40
CA HIS A 20 -7.99 9.20 1.55
C HIS A 20 -8.16 9.98 2.88
N ARG A 21 -9.18 9.60 3.65
CA ARG A 21 -9.61 10.30 4.89
C ARG A 21 -8.57 10.40 6.02
N HIS A 22 -7.56 9.51 6.06
CA HIS A 22 -6.70 9.35 7.25
C HIS A 22 -5.20 9.55 7.03
N HIS A 23 -4.71 9.69 5.80
CA HIS A 23 -3.26 9.68 5.55
C HIS A 23 -2.83 10.80 4.61
N LYS A 24 -1.74 11.48 5.00
CA LYS A 24 -1.07 12.48 4.18
C LYS A 24 -0.35 11.83 2.97
N PRO A 25 -0.09 12.60 1.90
CA PRO A 25 0.76 12.22 0.76
C PRO A 25 2.12 11.61 1.17
N VAL A 26 2.66 10.74 0.32
CA VAL A 26 3.96 10.08 0.54
C VAL A 26 5.08 10.92 -0.09
N ARG A 27 6.23 11.02 0.60
CA ARG A 27 7.38 11.84 0.15
C ARG A 27 8.17 11.22 -1.01
N GLY A 28 8.15 9.90 -1.16
CA GLY A 28 8.93 9.21 -2.18
C GLY A 28 8.36 7.82 -2.47
N HIS A 29 8.73 7.27 -3.62
CA HIS A 29 8.30 5.94 -4.05
C HIS A 29 9.39 5.24 -4.88
N LYS A 30 9.20 3.95 -5.14
CA LYS A 30 9.89 3.24 -6.21
C LYS A 30 9.09 3.28 -7.51
N PHE A 31 7.77 3.13 -7.39
CA PHE A 31 6.82 3.32 -8.47
C PHE A 31 5.42 3.57 -7.91
N SER A 32 4.54 4.11 -8.75
CA SER A 32 3.10 4.20 -8.46
C SER A 32 2.29 3.68 -9.64
N LEU A 33 1.12 3.13 -9.33
CA LEU A 33 0.18 2.58 -10.31
C LEU A 33 -1.20 3.21 -10.11
N GLY A 34 -1.91 3.41 -11.21
CA GLY A 34 -3.32 3.78 -11.26
C GLY A 34 -4.16 2.61 -11.75
N CYS A 35 -5.37 2.51 -11.23
CA CYS A 35 -6.41 1.61 -11.72
C CYS A 35 -7.41 2.43 -12.54
N MET A 36 -7.57 2.07 -13.81
CA MET A 36 -8.52 2.72 -14.71
C MET A 36 -9.75 1.84 -14.87
N ALA A 37 -10.95 2.43 -14.80
CA ALA A 37 -12.20 1.81 -15.18
C ALA A 37 -12.92 2.71 -16.19
N ASN A 38 -13.20 2.18 -17.38
CA ASN A 38 -13.93 2.89 -18.44
C ASN A 38 -13.34 4.30 -18.75
N GLY A 39 -12.01 4.41 -18.77
CA GLY A 39 -11.31 5.67 -19.03
C GLY A 39 -11.08 6.57 -17.81
N HIS A 40 -11.69 6.26 -16.66
CA HIS A 40 -11.55 7.05 -15.42
C HIS A 40 -10.59 6.41 -14.43
N LEU A 41 -9.83 7.24 -13.71
CA LEU A 41 -8.98 6.79 -12.61
C LEU A 41 -9.84 6.51 -11.39
N VAL A 42 -9.87 5.25 -10.93
CA VAL A 42 -10.72 4.79 -9.80
C VAL A 42 -9.91 4.40 -8.57
N GLY A 43 -8.59 4.47 -8.66
CA GLY A 43 -7.72 4.20 -7.52
C GLY A 43 -6.24 4.23 -7.86
N VAL A 44 -5.41 4.29 -6.82
CA VAL A 44 -3.96 4.36 -6.93
C VAL A 44 -3.28 3.47 -5.89
N ALA A 45 -2.09 2.98 -6.22
CA ALA A 45 -1.18 2.33 -5.30
C ALA A 45 0.21 2.98 -5.39
N ILE A 46 0.78 3.34 -4.25
CA ILE A 46 2.11 3.93 -4.10
C ILE A 46 2.98 2.89 -3.41
N VAL A 47 4.05 2.46 -4.08
CA VAL A 47 4.95 1.41 -3.61
C VAL A 47 6.34 1.97 -3.39
N GLY A 48 6.92 1.72 -2.22
CA GLY A 48 8.20 2.27 -1.81
C GLY A 48 8.96 1.33 -0.88
N ARG A 49 9.99 1.88 -0.24
CA ARG A 49 10.76 1.15 0.78
C ARG A 49 9.86 0.86 1.99
N PRO A 50 10.05 -0.28 2.68
CA PRO A 50 9.36 -0.55 3.92
C PRO A 50 9.63 0.55 4.96
N VAL A 51 8.59 0.95 5.69
CA VAL A 51 8.75 1.88 6.82
C VAL A 51 9.49 1.21 7.98
N SER A 52 9.31 -0.11 8.13
CA SER A 52 10.05 -0.92 9.09
C SER A 52 11.49 -1.15 8.61
N ARG A 53 12.47 -0.61 9.35
CA ARG A 53 13.90 -0.84 9.09
C ARG A 53 14.32 -2.31 9.05
N TYR A 54 13.59 -3.18 9.76
CA TYR A 54 13.88 -4.62 9.78
C TYR A 54 13.45 -5.33 8.49
N LEU A 55 12.56 -4.71 7.71
CA LEU A 55 12.11 -5.22 6.42
C LEU A 55 12.82 -4.51 5.26
N ASP A 56 13.48 -3.38 5.49
CA ASP A 56 14.18 -2.61 4.45
C ASP A 56 15.56 -3.23 4.11
N ASP A 57 15.50 -4.47 3.61
CA ASP A 57 16.64 -5.32 3.24
C ASP A 57 17.15 -5.09 1.78
N GLY A 58 16.60 -4.08 1.10
CA GLY A 58 16.87 -3.78 -0.31
C GLY A 58 16.13 -4.65 -1.33
N LEU A 59 15.48 -5.75 -0.90
CA LEU A 59 14.77 -6.71 -1.76
C LEU A 59 13.28 -6.85 -1.42
N THR A 60 12.83 -6.17 -0.37
CA THR A 60 11.43 -6.07 0.05
C THR A 60 10.87 -4.68 -0.26
N LEU A 61 9.66 -4.62 -0.82
CA LEU A 61 8.89 -3.39 -1.00
C LEU A 61 7.67 -3.35 -0.07
N GLU A 62 7.13 -2.15 0.14
CA GLU A 62 5.87 -1.93 0.83
C GLU A 62 4.89 -1.16 -0.05
N VAL A 63 3.63 -1.61 -0.10
CA VAL A 63 2.52 -0.77 -0.58
C VAL A 63 2.23 0.25 0.51
N ASN A 64 2.91 1.40 0.47
CA ASN A 64 2.82 2.41 1.53
C ASN A 64 1.44 3.08 1.55
N ARG A 65 0.81 3.23 0.39
CA ARG A 65 -0.56 3.75 0.25
C ARG A 65 -1.29 3.02 -0.86
N LEU A 66 -2.54 2.70 -0.60
CA LEU A 66 -3.51 2.28 -1.60
C LEU A 66 -4.82 3.00 -1.30
N CYS A 67 -5.38 3.65 -2.32
CA CYS A 67 -6.63 4.40 -2.21
C CYS A 67 -7.50 4.11 -3.42
N THR A 68 -8.80 3.97 -3.21
CA THR A 68 -9.79 3.76 -4.27
C THR A 68 -11.03 4.58 -3.97
N ASP A 69 -11.79 4.93 -4.99
CA ASP A 69 -13.09 5.62 -4.87
C ASP A 69 -14.24 4.69 -4.40
N GLY A 70 -13.96 3.40 -4.18
CA GLY A 70 -14.94 2.38 -3.82
C GLY A 70 -15.37 1.49 -5.00
N THR A 71 -14.85 1.74 -6.21
CA THR A 71 -15.10 0.92 -7.40
C THR A 71 -14.80 -0.55 -7.12
N LYS A 72 -15.78 -1.41 -7.46
CA LYS A 72 -15.71 -2.85 -7.25
C LYS A 72 -14.42 -3.44 -7.85
N ASN A 73 -13.73 -4.27 -7.06
CA ASN A 73 -12.48 -4.95 -7.40
C ASN A 73 -11.24 -4.05 -7.60
N ALA A 74 -11.35 -2.71 -7.55
CA ALA A 74 -10.19 -1.83 -7.75
C ALA A 74 -9.08 -2.07 -6.72
N CYS A 75 -9.45 -2.29 -5.46
CA CYS A 75 -8.50 -2.51 -4.36
C CYS A 75 -7.70 -3.82 -4.53
N SER A 76 -8.36 -4.95 -4.75
CA SER A 76 -7.69 -6.23 -5.00
C SER A 76 -6.90 -6.23 -6.31
N PHE A 77 -7.41 -5.56 -7.35
CA PHE A 77 -6.71 -5.36 -8.61
C PHE A 77 -5.37 -4.63 -8.41
N LEU A 78 -5.38 -3.52 -7.66
CA LEU A 78 -4.17 -2.74 -7.37
C LEU A 78 -3.15 -3.53 -6.55
N TYR A 79 -3.56 -4.29 -5.53
CA TYR A 79 -2.66 -5.16 -4.79
C TYR A 79 -2.02 -6.23 -5.68
N GLY A 80 -2.79 -6.83 -6.59
CA GLY A 80 -2.28 -7.78 -7.58
C GLY A 80 -1.35 -7.13 -8.61
N ALA A 81 -1.65 -5.92 -9.07
CA ALA A 81 -0.82 -5.17 -10.00
C ALA A 81 0.51 -4.76 -9.37
N ALA A 82 0.49 -4.24 -8.13
CA ALA A 82 1.69 -3.87 -7.39
C ALA A 82 2.64 -5.05 -7.18
N ALA A 83 2.11 -6.22 -6.80
CA ALA A 83 2.91 -7.43 -6.64
C ALA A 83 3.55 -7.90 -7.96
N ARG A 84 2.79 -7.89 -9.06
CA ARG A 84 3.32 -8.25 -10.39
C ARG A 84 4.41 -7.29 -10.85
N ALA A 85 4.21 -5.98 -10.68
CA ALA A 85 5.22 -4.97 -11.01
C ALA A 85 6.49 -5.16 -10.16
N ALA A 86 6.36 -5.34 -8.85
CA ALA A 86 7.49 -5.59 -7.96
C ALA A 86 8.27 -6.86 -8.36
N LYS A 87 7.58 -7.94 -8.77
CA LYS A 87 8.21 -9.16 -9.25
C LYS A 87 9.07 -8.90 -10.50
N VAL A 88 8.52 -8.21 -11.50
CA VAL A 88 9.23 -7.88 -12.75
C VAL A 88 10.46 -7.01 -12.49
N LEU A 89 10.39 -6.10 -11.51
CA LEU A 89 11.51 -5.25 -11.10
C LEU A 89 12.59 -5.99 -10.26
N GLY A 90 12.43 -7.28 -10.01
CA GLY A 90 13.45 -8.11 -9.33
C GLY A 90 13.34 -8.15 -7.80
N TYR A 91 12.26 -7.64 -7.20
CA TYR A 91 12.05 -7.74 -5.76
C TYR A 91 11.55 -9.13 -5.35
N HIS A 92 11.89 -9.55 -4.13
CA HIS A 92 11.57 -10.90 -3.64
C HIS A 92 10.32 -10.96 -2.77
N ARG A 93 9.94 -9.81 -2.18
CA ARG A 93 8.82 -9.72 -1.26
C ARG A 93 8.14 -8.35 -1.39
N ILE A 94 6.83 -8.34 -1.24
CA ILE A 94 6.08 -7.11 -1.03
C ILE A 94 5.19 -7.24 0.20
N VAL A 95 5.10 -6.18 1.00
CA VAL A 95 4.30 -6.13 2.23
C VAL A 95 3.32 -4.96 2.22
N THR A 96 2.32 -5.03 3.08
CA THR A 96 1.44 -3.91 3.39
C THR A 96 0.91 -4.08 4.82
N TYR A 97 0.30 -3.02 5.34
CA TYR A 97 -0.36 -3.02 6.64
C TYR A 97 -1.79 -2.52 6.49
N ILE A 98 -2.73 -3.22 7.14
CA ILE A 98 -4.11 -2.78 7.32
C ILE A 98 -4.41 -2.70 8.82
N LEU A 99 -5.36 -1.88 9.22
CA LEU A 99 -5.86 -1.86 10.60
C LEU A 99 -6.45 -3.23 10.97
N ASP A 100 -6.39 -3.58 12.24
CA ASP A 100 -6.95 -4.84 12.75
C ASP A 100 -8.49 -4.93 12.63
N THR A 101 -9.17 -3.80 12.40
CA THR A 101 -10.61 -3.74 12.08
C THR A 101 -10.91 -3.87 10.59
N GLU A 102 -9.92 -3.84 9.72
CA GLU A 102 -10.12 -4.00 8.28
C GLU A 102 -10.16 -5.49 7.92
N SER A 103 -11.11 -5.88 7.06
CA SER A 103 -11.38 -7.30 6.77
C SER A 103 -10.23 -8.03 6.07
N GLY A 104 -9.35 -7.32 5.35
CA GLY A 104 -8.27 -7.89 4.55
C GLY A 104 -8.73 -8.73 3.35
N VAL A 105 -10.02 -8.70 2.98
CA VAL A 105 -10.57 -9.52 1.89
C VAL A 105 -9.87 -9.25 0.56
N SER A 106 -9.62 -7.99 0.21
CA SER A 106 -8.94 -7.61 -1.04
C SER A 106 -7.51 -8.16 -1.15
N LEU A 107 -6.82 -8.29 -0.01
CA LEU A 107 -5.48 -8.86 0.07
C LEU A 107 -5.50 -10.38 -0.14
N ARG A 108 -6.42 -11.07 0.56
CA ARG A 108 -6.61 -12.52 0.38
C ARG A 108 -7.03 -12.85 -1.06
N ALA A 109 -7.95 -12.08 -1.63
CA ALA A 109 -8.39 -12.23 -3.02
C ALA A 109 -7.28 -12.00 -4.06
N SER A 110 -6.23 -11.24 -3.71
CA SER A 110 -5.03 -11.05 -4.54
C SER A 110 -3.87 -11.99 -4.18
N GLY A 111 -4.14 -13.01 -3.36
CA GLY A 111 -3.19 -14.06 -2.98
C GLY A 111 -2.08 -13.58 -2.04
N TRP A 112 -2.35 -12.58 -1.21
CA TRP A 112 -1.47 -12.17 -0.12
C TRP A 112 -1.75 -12.99 1.13
N ARG A 113 -0.72 -13.26 1.92
CA ARG A 113 -0.82 -14.00 3.18
C ARG A 113 -0.77 -13.04 4.36
N CYS A 114 -1.67 -13.22 5.34
CA CYS A 114 -1.56 -12.52 6.61
C CYS A 114 -0.35 -13.07 7.39
N ALA A 115 0.59 -12.20 7.75
CA ALA A 115 1.78 -12.53 8.53
C ALA A 115 1.59 -12.26 10.04
N GLY A 116 0.36 -11.97 10.47
CA GLY A 116 -0.01 -11.73 11.86
C GLY A 116 -0.08 -10.25 12.24
N LEU A 117 -0.45 -10.03 13.51
CA LEU A 117 -0.46 -8.72 14.16
C LEU A 117 0.95 -8.13 14.14
N ALA A 118 1.03 -6.86 13.75
CA ALA A 118 2.30 -6.18 13.56
C ALA A 118 2.20 -4.69 13.86
N GLY A 119 3.36 -4.12 14.18
CA GLY A 119 3.47 -2.73 14.61
C GLY A 119 3.09 -2.54 16.07
N GLY A 120 2.97 -1.28 16.46
CA GLY A 120 2.39 -0.86 17.72
C GLY A 120 1.32 0.19 17.46
N ARG A 121 0.53 0.51 18.48
CA ARG A 121 -0.53 1.53 18.40
C ARG A 121 0.01 2.90 17.97
N GLU A 122 1.20 3.26 18.43
CA GLU A 122 1.84 4.54 18.11
C GLU A 122 3.36 4.41 17.98
N TRP A 123 4.00 5.40 17.36
CA TRP A 123 5.45 5.52 17.38
C TRP A 123 5.94 5.84 18.79
N THR A 124 6.95 5.12 19.25
CA THR A 124 7.58 5.31 20.56
C THR A 124 9.05 5.71 20.41
N GLY A 125 9.65 6.20 21.50
CA GLY A 125 11.08 6.57 21.56
C GLY A 125 11.40 7.95 20.99
N LYS A 126 12.71 8.27 20.91
CA LYS A 126 13.22 9.62 20.57
C LYS A 126 12.79 10.17 19.20
N ARG A 127 12.35 9.30 18.28
CA ARG A 127 11.90 9.68 16.93
C ARG A 127 10.37 9.72 16.80
N ARG A 128 9.64 9.66 17.91
CA ARG A 128 8.18 9.80 17.91
C ARG A 128 7.81 11.17 17.29
N PRO A 129 6.95 11.20 16.26
CA PRO A 129 6.44 12.46 15.72
C PRO A 129 5.63 13.23 16.77
N PRO A 130 5.63 14.58 16.74
CA PRO A 130 4.87 15.40 17.69
C PRO A 130 3.35 15.17 17.59
N GLU A 131 2.84 14.83 16.40
CA GLU A 131 1.44 14.50 16.16
C GLU A 131 1.27 13.05 15.68
N PRO A 132 0.18 12.35 16.05
CA PRO A 132 -0.13 11.03 15.52
C PRO A 132 -0.26 11.04 13.99
N LEU A 133 0.53 10.21 13.31
CA LEU A 133 0.49 10.10 11.84
C LEU A 133 -0.62 9.18 11.32
N TYR A 134 -1.23 8.40 12.21
CA TYR A 134 -2.26 7.41 11.91
C TYR A 134 -3.04 7.07 13.20
N PRO A 135 -4.25 6.49 13.09
CA PRO A 135 -5.04 6.08 14.25
C PRO A 135 -4.26 5.16 15.19
N ALA A 136 -4.44 5.33 16.51
CA ALA A 136 -3.72 4.59 17.55
C ALA A 136 -4.21 3.14 17.68
N GLN A 137 -4.04 2.35 16.63
CA GLN A 137 -4.66 1.05 16.46
C GLN A 137 -3.66 0.02 15.95
N MET A 138 -3.87 -1.24 16.36
CA MET A 138 -3.04 -2.35 15.91
C MET A 138 -3.28 -2.62 14.43
N LYS A 139 -2.31 -3.29 13.79
CA LYS A 139 -2.35 -3.57 12.36
C LYS A 139 -2.06 -5.03 12.11
N TYR A 140 -2.59 -5.55 11.01
CA TYR A 140 -2.12 -6.80 10.42
C TYR A 140 -1.12 -6.49 9.33
N ARG A 141 0.03 -7.19 9.35
CA ARG A 141 0.93 -7.21 8.21
C ARG A 141 0.46 -8.28 7.24
N TYR A 142 0.35 -7.91 5.97
CA TYR A 142 0.21 -8.87 4.88
C TYR A 142 1.48 -8.88 4.04
N GLU A 143 1.83 -10.05 3.52
CA GLU A 143 3.00 -10.24 2.69
C GLU A 143 2.70 -11.15 1.51
N LYS A 144 3.47 -10.94 0.43
CA LYS A 144 3.47 -11.83 -0.72
C LYS A 144 4.91 -12.08 -1.15
N ALA A 145 5.27 -13.36 -1.22
CA ALA A 145 6.51 -13.78 -1.87
C ALA A 145 6.36 -13.60 -3.39
N LEU A 146 7.40 -13.05 -4.02
CA LEU A 146 7.39 -12.70 -5.44
C LEU A 146 8.23 -13.64 -6.32
N ARG A 147 8.91 -14.61 -5.69
CA ARG A 147 9.62 -15.68 -6.40
C ARG A 147 8.61 -16.62 -7.04
#